data_AF-A0A0D0H9T9-F1
#
_entry.id   AF-A0A0D0H9T9-F1
#
_cell.length_a   1.000
_cell.length_b   1.000
_cell.length_c   1.000
_cell.angle_alpha   90.00
_cell.angle_beta   90.00
_cell.angle_gamma   90.00
#
_symmetry.space_group_name_H-M   'P 1'
#
loop_
_entity.id
_entity.type
_entity.pdbx_description
1 polymer ?
#
loop_
_entity_poly.entity_id
_entity_poly.type
_entity_poly.pdbx_seq_one_letter_code
_entity_poly.pdbx_strand_id
1 'polypeptide(L)'
;MGGRRAGGRAPVGRWFRSIVAVRLAGEGIRTPGELVTLVNRRGGQWWRSVPRIDAGRARVLVAWLRRHAASIGAVVEPNVDAGDALAPTTTRITTGAGQLTPLERLALADALSGAHGANRAPMFAYLGAAHDLDAVRAYLHHYDDRPATRRAYARELARLVLRCVAERGVALSSMRGQDCEA
;
A
#
# COMPACT_ATOMS: atom_id res chain seq x y z
N MET A 1 -36.70 -19.08 -14.82
CA MET A 1 -37.03 -18.56 -13.47
C MET A 1 -35.73 -18.32 -12.72
N GLY A 2 -35.15 -17.12 -12.86
CA GLY A 2 -33.78 -16.80 -12.41
C GLY A 2 -33.75 -16.42 -10.94
N GLY A 3 -33.24 -17.32 -10.09
CA GLY A 3 -33.00 -17.04 -8.67
C GLY A 3 -31.95 -15.94 -8.50
N ARG A 4 -32.32 -14.87 -7.77
CA ARG A 4 -31.45 -13.76 -7.40
C ARG A 4 -30.16 -14.28 -6.73
N ARG A 5 -29.02 -14.07 -7.38
CA ARG A 5 -27.69 -14.46 -6.91
C ARG A 5 -27.24 -13.53 -5.77
N ALA A 6 -27.36 -14.00 -4.53
CA ALA A 6 -27.11 -13.21 -3.31
C ALA A 6 -25.68 -13.36 -2.72
N GLY A 7 -24.78 -14.09 -3.39
CA GLY A 7 -23.48 -14.49 -2.82
C GLY A 7 -22.52 -13.34 -2.51
N GLY A 8 -22.42 -12.35 -3.41
CA GLY A 8 -21.47 -11.22 -3.26
C GLY A 8 -21.81 -10.20 -2.18
N ARG A 9 -23.03 -10.22 -1.63
CA ARG A 9 -23.48 -9.35 -0.52
C ARG A 9 -23.33 -10.00 0.85
N ALA A 10 -23.03 -11.31 0.90
CA ALA A 10 -22.82 -11.99 2.16
C ALA A 10 -21.51 -11.51 2.83
N PRO A 11 -21.45 -11.49 4.18
CA PRO A 11 -20.27 -11.07 4.91
C PRO A 11 -19.02 -11.86 4.51
N VAL A 12 -17.89 -11.17 4.42
CA VAL A 12 -16.59 -11.74 4.03
C VAL A 12 -16.18 -12.92 4.94
N GLY A 13 -16.59 -12.90 6.22
CA GLY A 13 -16.34 -13.98 7.20
C GLY A 13 -17.02 -15.31 6.87
N ARG A 14 -18.00 -15.33 5.96
CA ARG A 14 -18.60 -16.57 5.44
C ARG A 14 -17.71 -17.26 4.39
N TRP A 15 -16.74 -16.54 3.83
CA TRP A 15 -15.97 -16.96 2.66
C TRP A 15 -14.45 -17.08 2.92
N PHE A 16 -13.94 -16.42 3.96
CA PHE A 16 -12.52 -16.49 4.35
C PHE A 16 -12.38 -17.01 5.79
N ARG A 17 -11.29 -17.74 6.08
CA ARG A 17 -10.90 -18.04 7.47
C ARG A 17 -10.69 -16.73 8.24
N SER A 18 -11.11 -16.73 9.51
CA SER A 18 -11.49 -15.56 10.32
C SER A 18 -10.52 -14.37 10.31
N ILE A 19 -9.20 -14.58 10.29
CA ILE A 19 -8.24 -13.48 10.47
C ILE A 19 -8.15 -12.53 9.27
N VAL A 20 -8.34 -13.01 8.04
CA VAL A 20 -8.35 -12.14 6.84
C VAL A 20 -9.68 -11.39 6.76
N ALA A 21 -10.77 -12.06 7.13
CA ALA A 21 -12.10 -11.45 7.17
C ALA A 21 -12.21 -10.31 8.18
N VAL A 22 -11.67 -10.49 9.38
CA VAL A 22 -11.63 -9.46 10.42
C VAL A 22 -10.84 -8.23 9.96
N ARG A 23 -9.73 -8.43 9.25
CA ARG A 23 -8.88 -7.32 8.75
C ARG A 23 -9.54 -6.54 7.65
N LEU A 24 -10.13 -7.24 6.67
CA LEU A 24 -10.92 -6.61 5.62
C LEU A 24 -12.07 -5.80 6.22
N ALA A 25 -12.78 -6.35 7.22
CA ALA A 25 -13.84 -5.64 7.92
C ALA A 25 -13.33 -4.39 8.67
N GLY A 26 -12.13 -4.44 9.27
CA GLY A 26 -11.49 -3.29 9.91
C GLY A 26 -11.21 -2.13 8.95
N GLU A 27 -10.93 -2.42 7.67
CA GLU A 27 -10.79 -1.43 6.59
C GLU A 27 -12.15 -1.07 5.92
N GLY A 28 -13.27 -1.49 6.52
CA GLY A 28 -14.61 -1.24 6.00
C GLY A 28 -15.06 -2.15 4.85
N ILE A 29 -14.24 -3.14 4.46
CA ILE A 29 -14.51 -4.10 3.39
C ILE A 29 -15.29 -5.28 3.98
N ARG A 30 -16.61 -5.23 3.90
CA ARG A 30 -17.53 -6.15 4.59
C ARG A 30 -17.97 -7.32 3.72
N THR A 31 -17.85 -7.19 2.40
CA THR A 31 -18.34 -8.19 1.44
C THR A 31 -17.31 -8.51 0.34
N PRO A 32 -17.37 -9.70 -0.28
CA PRO A 32 -16.52 -10.02 -1.43
C PRO A 32 -16.71 -9.05 -2.60
N GLY A 33 -17.91 -8.52 -2.83
CA GLY A 33 -18.17 -7.53 -3.88
C GLY A 33 -17.47 -6.18 -3.63
N GLU A 34 -17.44 -5.73 -2.37
CA GLU A 34 -16.65 -4.54 -1.99
C GLU A 34 -15.15 -4.78 -2.17
N LEU A 35 -14.65 -5.99 -1.88
CA LEU A 35 -13.25 -6.35 -2.12
C LEU A 35 -12.92 -6.32 -3.62
N VAL A 36 -13.76 -6.89 -4.49
CA VAL A 36 -13.58 -6.78 -5.96
C VAL A 36 -13.54 -5.31 -6.40
N THR A 37 -14.43 -4.48 -5.87
CA THR A 37 -14.49 -3.05 -6.19
C THR A 37 -13.20 -2.33 -5.77
N LEU A 38 -12.65 -2.67 -4.59
CA LEU A 38 -11.39 -2.10 -4.10
C LEU A 38 -10.21 -2.52 -4.98
N VAL A 39 -10.13 -3.83 -5.28
CA VAL A 39 -9.07 -4.44 -6.09
C VAL A 39 -9.03 -3.80 -7.48
N ASN A 40 -10.18 -3.68 -8.15
CA ASN A 40 -10.25 -3.08 -9.49
C ASN A 40 -9.91 -1.58 -9.48
N ARG A 41 -10.26 -0.87 -8.40
CA ARG A 41 -9.97 0.56 -8.27
C ARG A 41 -8.49 0.84 -8.03
N ARG A 42 -7.83 0.03 -7.21
CA ARG A 42 -6.43 0.24 -6.76
C ARG A 42 -5.41 -0.56 -7.58
N GLY A 43 -5.85 -1.45 -8.46
CA GLY A 43 -4.98 -2.27 -9.31
C GLY A 43 -4.05 -3.17 -8.49
N GLY A 44 -2.91 -3.57 -9.05
CA GLY A 44 -2.04 -4.57 -8.42
C GLY A 44 -1.33 -4.18 -7.13
N GLN A 45 -1.55 -2.96 -6.64
CA GLN A 45 -1.01 -2.48 -5.38
C GLN A 45 -2.08 -2.27 -4.30
N TRP A 46 -3.31 -2.73 -4.54
CA TRP A 46 -4.43 -2.62 -3.60
C TRP A 46 -4.09 -3.12 -2.19
N TRP A 47 -3.27 -4.16 -2.06
CA TRP A 47 -2.94 -4.78 -0.79
C TRP A 47 -2.07 -3.88 0.11
N ARG A 48 -1.32 -2.93 -0.45
CA ARG A 48 -0.49 -1.99 0.34
C ARG A 48 -1.31 -1.13 1.29
N SER A 49 -2.56 -0.89 0.94
CA SER A 49 -3.52 -0.14 1.75
C SER A 49 -4.27 -0.98 2.79
N VAL A 50 -4.05 -2.30 2.83
CA VAL A 50 -4.72 -3.20 3.77
C VAL A 50 -3.67 -3.77 4.73
N PRO A 51 -3.69 -3.38 6.02
CA PRO A 51 -2.73 -3.84 7.01
C PRO A 51 -2.58 -5.36 7.02
N ARG A 52 -1.31 -5.82 7.06
CA ARG A 52 -0.93 -7.24 7.21
C ARG A 52 -1.40 -8.16 6.06
N ILE A 53 -1.73 -7.60 4.90
CA ILE A 53 -1.80 -8.34 3.62
C ILE A 53 -0.52 -8.01 2.86
N ASP A 54 0.25 -9.04 2.48
CA ASP A 54 1.42 -8.91 1.62
C ASP A 54 1.06 -9.30 0.18
N ALA A 55 1.97 -9.05 -0.76
CA ALA A 55 1.78 -9.41 -2.17
C ALA A 55 1.40 -10.89 -2.35
N GLY A 56 1.99 -11.81 -1.57
CA GLY A 56 1.68 -13.23 -1.63
C GLY A 56 0.22 -13.53 -1.27
N ARG A 57 -0.24 -13.05 -0.12
CA ARG A 57 -1.65 -13.18 0.31
C ARG A 57 -2.59 -12.44 -0.65
N ALA A 58 -2.17 -11.29 -1.19
CA ALA A 58 -2.95 -10.54 -2.17
C ALA A 58 -3.19 -11.36 -3.44
N ARG A 59 -2.17 -12.04 -3.97
CA ARG A 59 -2.32 -12.94 -5.13
C ARG A 59 -3.27 -14.09 -4.85
N VAL A 60 -3.19 -14.71 -3.67
CA VAL A 60 -4.11 -15.78 -3.25
C VAL A 60 -5.55 -15.26 -3.20
N LEU A 61 -5.77 -14.06 -2.66
CA LEU A 61 -7.09 -13.43 -2.60
C LEU A 61 -7.62 -13.10 -4.00
N VAL A 62 -6.81 -12.52 -4.89
CA VAL A 62 -7.17 -12.23 -6.28
C VAL A 62 -7.53 -13.52 -7.03
N ALA A 63 -6.73 -14.58 -6.89
CA ALA A 63 -7.00 -15.87 -7.51
C ALA A 63 -8.32 -16.48 -7.01
N TRP A 64 -8.60 -16.36 -5.71
CA TRP A 64 -9.86 -16.81 -5.12
C TRP A 64 -11.06 -16.01 -5.65
N LEU A 65 -10.96 -14.68 -5.74
CA LEU A 65 -12.01 -13.82 -6.29
C LEU A 65 -12.33 -14.16 -7.73
N ARG A 66 -11.29 -14.37 -8.56
CA ARG A 66 -11.43 -14.80 -9.96
C ARG A 66 -12.14 -16.14 -10.07
N ARG A 67 -11.75 -17.12 -9.25
CA ARG A 67 -12.38 -18.45 -9.22
C ARG A 67 -13.87 -18.41 -8.86
N HIS A 68 -14.29 -17.45 -8.03
CA HIS A 68 -15.67 -17.35 -7.53
C HIS A 68 -16.47 -16.20 -8.16
N ALA A 69 -15.99 -15.60 -9.26
CA ALA A 69 -16.60 -14.43 -9.90
C ALA A 69 -18.10 -14.62 -10.21
N ALA A 70 -18.48 -15.80 -10.72
CA ALA A 70 -19.88 -16.14 -11.04
C ALA A 70 -20.81 -16.20 -9.81
N SER A 71 -20.26 -16.55 -8.64
CA SER A 71 -20.98 -16.63 -7.36
C SER A 71 -21.03 -15.29 -6.63
N ILE A 72 -19.97 -14.48 -6.78
CA ILE A 72 -19.88 -13.12 -6.23
C ILE A 72 -20.74 -12.15 -7.08
N GLY A 73 -20.83 -12.39 -8.39
CA GLY A 73 -21.51 -11.49 -9.33
C GLY A 73 -20.65 -10.26 -9.71
N ALA A 74 -19.33 -10.34 -9.55
CA ALA A 74 -18.38 -9.30 -9.90
C ALA A 74 -17.07 -9.92 -10.43
N VAL A 75 -16.39 -9.22 -11.34
CA VAL A 75 -15.17 -9.70 -12.02
C VAL A 75 -13.97 -8.85 -11.60
N VAL A 76 -12.83 -9.49 -11.37
CA VAL A 76 -11.55 -8.80 -11.11
C VAL A 76 -10.88 -8.49 -12.44
N GLU A 77 -10.56 -7.22 -12.67
CA GLU A 77 -9.99 -6.74 -13.94
C GLU A 77 -8.57 -7.31 -14.20
N PRO A 78 -8.16 -7.48 -15.48
CA PRO A 78 -6.83 -7.98 -15.82
C PRO A 78 -5.67 -7.06 -15.38
N ASN A 79 -5.93 -5.75 -15.27
CA ASN A 79 -4.93 -4.74 -14.88
C ASN A 79 -4.43 -4.88 -13.42
N VAL A 80 -5.07 -5.72 -12.62
CA VAL A 80 -4.68 -6.01 -11.23
C VAL A 80 -3.35 -6.78 -11.16
N ASP A 81 -2.93 -7.48 -12.22
CA ASP A 81 -1.65 -8.20 -12.19
C ASP A 81 -0.46 -7.28 -12.56
N ALA A 82 -0.71 -6.12 -13.17
CA ALA A 82 0.34 -5.20 -13.64
C ALA A 82 1.11 -4.49 -12.51
N GLY A 83 0.62 -4.57 -11.26
CA GLY A 83 1.23 -3.88 -10.13
C GLY A 83 2.57 -4.48 -9.66
N ASP A 84 2.84 -5.76 -9.90
CA ASP A 84 4.13 -6.40 -9.51
C ASP A 84 5.32 -5.84 -10.34
N ALA A 85 5.07 -5.13 -11.44
CA ALA A 85 6.08 -4.69 -12.42
C ALA A 85 6.84 -3.39 -12.07
N LEU A 86 6.80 -2.93 -10.82
CA LEU A 86 7.74 -1.90 -10.36
C LEU A 86 8.96 -2.60 -9.75
N ALA A 87 9.80 -3.14 -10.63
CA ALA A 87 11.19 -3.43 -10.32
C ALA A 87 11.83 -2.17 -9.67
N PRO A 88 12.79 -2.34 -8.75
CA PRO A 88 13.48 -1.20 -8.16
C PRO A 88 14.29 -0.51 -9.27
N THR A 89 13.69 0.49 -9.92
CA THR A 89 14.42 1.40 -10.80
C THR A 89 15.37 2.18 -9.88
N THR A 90 16.60 1.68 -9.80
CA THR A 90 17.74 2.25 -9.11
C THR A 90 18.21 3.49 -9.89
N THR A 91 17.37 4.51 -10.00
CA THR A 91 17.81 5.83 -10.44
C THR A 91 18.34 6.55 -9.22
N ARG A 92 19.64 6.40 -8.97
CA ARG A 92 20.38 7.12 -7.93
C ARG A 92 20.13 8.62 -8.09
N ILE A 93 19.36 9.24 -7.19
CA ILE A 93 19.13 10.69 -7.24
C ILE A 93 20.33 11.38 -6.60
N THR A 94 21.09 12.11 -7.41
CA THR A 94 21.91 13.22 -6.93
C THR A 94 20.96 14.39 -6.68
N THR A 95 20.69 14.71 -5.41
CA THR A 95 19.89 15.88 -5.04
C THR A 95 20.62 17.16 -5.45
N GLY A 96 20.22 17.76 -6.57
CA GLY A 96 20.50 19.17 -6.85
C GLY A 96 19.61 20.03 -5.96
N ALA A 97 20.20 20.98 -5.23
CA ALA A 97 19.47 21.90 -4.36
C ALA A 97 18.36 22.63 -5.14
N GLY A 98 17.10 22.48 -4.71
CA GLY A 98 15.99 23.36 -5.12
C GLY A 98 14.77 22.71 -5.77
N GLN A 99 14.83 21.48 -6.27
CA GLN A 99 13.63 20.78 -6.76
C GLN A 99 13.18 19.67 -5.82
N LEU A 100 11.98 19.83 -5.25
CA LEU A 100 11.26 18.73 -4.60
C LEU A 100 11.04 17.63 -5.64
N THR A 101 11.81 16.55 -5.52
CA THR A 101 11.63 15.39 -6.39
C THR A 101 10.28 14.75 -6.04
N PRO A 102 9.40 14.49 -7.03
CA PRO A 102 8.17 13.74 -6.78
C PRO A 102 8.47 12.38 -6.13
N LEU A 103 7.62 11.96 -5.19
CA LEU A 103 7.80 10.70 -4.46
C LEU A 103 7.83 9.47 -5.38
N GLU A 104 7.14 9.55 -6.52
CA GLU A 104 7.11 8.52 -7.55
C GLU A 104 8.48 8.33 -8.22
N ARG A 105 9.31 9.38 -8.22
CA ARG A 105 10.66 9.37 -8.81
C ARG A 105 11.77 9.17 -7.78
N LEU A 106 11.47 9.34 -6.49
CA LEU A 106 12.42 9.14 -5.40
C LEU A 106 12.89 7.68 -5.35
N ALA A 107 14.21 7.50 -5.37
CA ALA A 107 14.89 6.25 -5.05
C ALA A 107 16.01 6.57 -4.05
N LEU A 108 16.14 5.76 -3.02
CA LEU A 108 17.12 5.93 -1.94
C LEU A 108 18.23 4.91 -2.10
N ALA A 109 19.45 5.27 -1.71
CA ALA A 109 20.53 4.30 -1.57
C ALA A 109 20.14 3.25 -0.51
N ASP A 110 20.61 2.01 -0.65
CA ASP A 110 20.23 0.91 0.25
C ASP A 110 20.48 1.24 1.73
N ALA A 111 21.57 1.93 2.04
CA ALA A 111 21.92 2.39 3.38
C ALA A 111 20.90 3.40 3.97
N LEU A 112 20.18 4.13 3.13
CA LEU A 112 19.17 5.13 3.49
C LEU A 112 17.74 4.68 3.16
N SER A 113 17.58 3.46 2.65
CA SER A 113 16.28 2.88 2.28
C SER A 113 15.34 2.71 3.47
N GLY A 114 15.93 2.61 4.66
CA GLY A 114 15.24 2.33 5.91
C GLY A 114 14.91 0.86 6.12
N ALA A 115 15.33 -0.08 5.27
CA ALA A 115 15.05 -1.51 5.47
C ALA A 115 15.37 -2.03 6.88
N HIS A 116 16.43 -1.49 7.49
CA HIS A 116 16.89 -1.80 8.85
C HIS A 116 16.77 -0.60 9.81
N GLY A 117 15.78 0.27 9.59
CA GLY A 117 15.63 1.50 10.36
C GLY A 117 15.39 1.27 11.86
N ALA A 118 15.94 2.16 12.70
CA ALA A 118 15.95 1.99 14.16
C ALA A 118 14.55 1.98 14.81
N ASN A 119 13.58 2.66 14.19
CA ASN A 119 12.19 2.73 14.65
C ASN A 119 11.28 1.72 13.92
N ARG A 120 11.85 0.77 13.18
CA ARG A 120 11.06 -0.33 12.64
C ARG A 120 10.64 -1.26 13.76
N ALA A 121 9.37 -1.65 13.72
CA ALA A 121 8.85 -2.55 14.72
C ALA A 121 9.53 -3.93 14.58
N PRO A 122 10.27 -4.41 15.60
CA PRO A 122 11.11 -5.60 15.48
C PRO A 122 10.30 -6.90 15.43
N MET A 123 9.14 -6.89 16.08
CA MET A 123 8.27 -8.07 16.20
C MET A 123 7.02 -7.97 15.32
N PHE A 124 6.46 -6.76 15.19
CA PHE A 124 5.14 -6.59 14.57
C PHE A 124 4.98 -5.21 13.89
N ALA A 125 4.86 -5.20 12.56
CA ALA A 125 4.56 -4.00 11.79
C ALA A 125 3.09 -3.97 11.32
N TYR A 126 2.40 -2.84 11.56
CA TYR A 126 1.04 -2.63 11.05
C TYR A 126 1.00 -2.51 9.53
N LEU A 127 2.09 -2.04 8.94
CA LEU A 127 2.26 -1.83 7.51
C LEU A 127 3.31 -2.80 6.97
N GLY A 128 2.96 -3.60 5.96
CA GLY A 128 3.86 -4.57 5.32
C GLY A 128 4.87 -3.93 4.36
N ALA A 129 5.48 -2.82 4.78
CA ALA A 129 6.44 -2.06 3.98
C ALA A 129 7.86 -2.51 4.28
N ALA A 130 8.61 -2.96 3.27
CA ALA A 130 10.00 -3.38 3.44
C ALA A 130 10.96 -2.18 3.58
N HIS A 131 10.67 -1.07 2.90
CA HIS A 131 11.49 0.15 2.89
C HIS A 131 10.64 1.38 3.26
N ASP A 132 11.26 2.52 3.50
CA ASP A 132 10.54 3.72 3.94
C ASP A 132 9.64 4.28 2.84
N LEU A 133 10.11 4.27 1.59
CA LEU A 133 9.29 4.69 0.45
C LEU A 133 8.08 3.76 0.24
N ASP A 134 8.18 2.47 0.56
CA ASP A 134 7.02 1.57 0.55
C ASP A 134 5.99 1.99 1.60
N ALA A 135 6.45 2.40 2.79
CA ALA A 135 5.57 2.84 3.86
C ALA A 135 4.86 4.15 3.50
N VAL A 136 5.59 5.12 2.95
CA VAL A 136 5.02 6.39 2.48
C VAL A 136 3.99 6.17 1.37
N ARG A 137 4.29 5.32 0.39
CA ARG A 137 3.35 4.99 -0.70
C ARG A 137 2.10 4.29 -0.18
N ALA A 138 2.26 3.33 0.74
CA ALA A 138 1.16 2.63 1.35
C ALA A 138 0.26 3.57 2.17
N TYR A 139 0.84 4.52 2.91
CA TYR A 139 0.10 5.59 3.59
C TYR A 139 -0.71 6.45 2.60
N LEU A 140 -0.09 6.86 1.49
CA LEU A 140 -0.76 7.70 0.48
C LEU A 140 -1.92 6.99 -0.23
N HIS A 141 -1.88 5.67 -0.37
CA HIS A 141 -2.98 4.89 -0.97
C HIS A 141 -4.31 5.00 -0.19
N HIS A 142 -4.28 5.36 1.10
CA HIS A 142 -5.49 5.63 1.86
C HIS A 142 -6.25 6.89 1.36
N TYR A 143 -5.60 7.75 0.58
CA TYR A 143 -6.16 9.02 0.08
C TYR A 143 -6.37 9.01 -1.44
N ASP A 144 -6.35 7.85 -2.11
CA ASP A 144 -6.53 7.75 -3.57
C ASP A 144 -7.91 8.29 -4.03
N ASP A 145 -8.92 8.32 -3.16
CA ASP A 145 -10.23 8.92 -3.39
C ASP A 145 -10.27 10.46 -3.17
N ARG A 146 -9.20 11.04 -2.62
CA ARG A 146 -9.10 12.46 -2.24
C ARG A 146 -7.86 13.10 -2.88
N PRO A 147 -7.90 13.41 -4.20
CA PRO A 147 -6.70 13.76 -4.97
C PRO A 147 -6.01 15.04 -4.48
N ALA A 148 -6.76 16.04 -3.99
CA ALA A 148 -6.17 17.25 -3.43
C ALA A 148 -5.37 16.96 -2.14
N THR A 149 -5.96 16.21 -1.20
CA THR A 149 -5.30 15.78 0.04
C THR A 149 -4.09 14.90 -0.24
N ARG A 150 -4.22 13.93 -1.15
CA ARG A 150 -3.11 13.05 -1.56
C ARG A 150 -1.93 13.85 -2.10
N ARG A 151 -2.17 14.85 -2.96
CA ARG A 151 -1.10 15.71 -3.49
C ARG A 151 -0.42 16.53 -2.40
N ALA A 152 -1.19 17.11 -1.48
CA ALA A 152 -0.63 17.86 -0.36
C ALA A 152 0.25 16.95 0.52
N TYR A 153 -0.26 15.79 0.93
CA TYR A 153 0.49 14.85 1.77
C TYR A 153 1.72 14.29 1.05
N ALA A 154 1.63 13.99 -0.25
CA ALA A 154 2.78 13.52 -1.02
C ALA A 154 3.90 14.56 -1.05
N ARG A 155 3.56 15.86 -1.17
CA ARG A 155 4.54 16.95 -1.13
C ARG A 155 5.23 17.05 0.23
N GLU A 156 4.46 17.02 1.31
CA GLU A 156 5.01 17.13 2.67
C GLU A 156 5.85 15.91 3.04
N LEU A 157 5.41 14.70 2.68
CA LEU A 157 6.16 13.47 2.90
C LEU A 157 7.43 13.41 2.05
N ALA A 158 7.39 13.86 0.80
CA ALA A 158 8.59 13.97 -0.04
C ALA A 158 9.61 14.94 0.57
N ARG A 159 9.16 16.10 1.07
CA ARG A 159 10.02 17.06 1.77
C ARG A 159 10.65 16.43 3.01
N LEU A 160 9.87 15.72 3.83
CA LEU A 160 10.37 15.05 5.03
C LEU A 160 11.42 13.99 4.69
N VAL A 161 11.12 13.10 3.73
CA VAL A 161 12.08 12.07 3.29
C VAL A 161 13.38 12.70 2.80
N LEU A 162 13.30 13.75 1.97
CA LEU A 162 14.48 14.46 1.47
C LEU A 162 15.29 15.10 2.61
N ARG A 163 14.65 15.71 3.61
CA ARG A 163 15.34 16.22 4.79
C ARG A 163 16.09 15.11 5.53
N CYS A 164 15.43 13.98 5.82
CA CYS A 164 16.07 12.86 6.51
C CYS A 164 17.34 12.40 5.78
N VAL A 165 17.25 12.20 4.46
CA VAL A 165 18.34 11.59 3.69
C VAL A 165 19.42 12.60 3.26
N ALA A 166 19.06 13.83 2.90
CA ALA A 166 19.98 14.82 2.34
C ALA A 166 20.58 15.74 3.40
N GLU A 167 19.82 16.12 4.43
CA GLU A 167 20.31 17.01 5.49
C GLU A 167 20.85 16.22 6.68
N ARG A 168 20.15 15.16 7.10
CA ARG A 168 20.49 14.39 8.31
C ARG A 168 21.24 13.09 8.04
N GLY A 169 21.29 12.62 6.79
CA GLY A 169 21.98 11.39 6.41
C GLY A 169 21.39 10.12 7.05
N VAL A 170 20.11 10.14 7.41
CA VAL A 170 19.40 9.03 8.06
C VAL A 170 18.19 8.59 7.24
N ALA A 171 17.84 7.32 7.35
CA ALA A 171 16.55 6.83 6.85
C ALA A 171 15.38 7.46 7.64
N LEU A 172 14.22 7.61 7.02
CA LEU A 172 13.00 8.12 7.68
C LEU A 172 12.64 7.26 8.90
N SER A 173 12.76 5.94 8.78
CA SER A 173 12.52 5.01 9.88
C SER A 173 13.64 4.96 10.94
N SER A 174 14.71 5.74 10.79
CA SER A 174 15.75 5.93 11.81
C SER A 174 15.75 7.33 12.41
N MET A 175 14.85 8.21 11.94
CA MET A 175 14.73 9.59 12.41
C MET A 175 14.44 9.64 13.91
N ARG A 176 15.17 10.46 14.67
CA ARG A 176 14.95 10.69 16.11
C ARG A 176 14.18 11.99 16.32
N GLY A 177 13.65 12.22 17.52
CA GLY A 177 12.95 13.47 17.85
C GLY A 177 13.77 14.73 17.54
N GLN A 178 15.10 14.66 17.78
CA GLN A 178 16.07 15.73 17.48
C GLN A 178 16.22 16.04 15.98
N ASP A 179 15.82 15.11 15.11
CA ASP A 179 15.81 15.32 13.65
C ASP A 179 14.53 16.02 13.17
N CYS A 180 13.49 16.05 14.02
CA CYS A 180 12.23 16.76 13.77
C CYS A 180 12.28 18.23 14.20
N GLU A 181 13.23 18.60 15.05
CA GLU A 181 13.42 19.96 15.52
C GLU A 181 14.12 20.78 14.41
N ALA A 182 13.49 21.92 14.07
CA ALA A 182 13.89 22.84 13.00
C ALA A 182 14.84 23.91 13.52
#